data_AF-A0A1A8ICV3-F1
#
_entry.id   AF-A0A1A8ICV3-F1
#
_cell.length_a   1.000
_cell.length_b   1.000
_cell.length_c   1.000
_cell.angle_alpha   90.00
_cell.angle_beta   90.00
_cell.angle_gamma   90.00
#
_symmetry.space_group_name_H-M   'P 1'
#
loop_
_entity.id
_entity.type
_entity.pdbx_description
1 polymer ?
#
loop_
_entity_poly.entity_id
_entity_poly.type
_entity_poly.pdbx_seq_one_letter_code
_entity_poly.pdbx_strand_id
1 'polypeptide(L)'
;DKEGRSCRYYHGVKKMGTQHLLQSVHGLCGAWDVEDLVSLGRRLRSCAYYAARELMQGASIIFCPYNYLLDPMIRENMDIDLTGQILVLDEAHNIEDCARECASFTVDNNTLQMSKEELDGLIKLNIRCSDHEPLRAFCCMLLNLICESQALLSERGYESSCKVWSGTEILQIFHGFGIIPDTFSNLKKHLTAVLEKEERAGVVDGKELMKTVPTISSATATFFKSIFMVLDFLFRDNCRFAEDYRVALQQSYAWVNRVPPDVPDANGFFVRPHPTHRKSARVKTEVQMLSFWCLNP
;
A
#
# COMPACT_ATOMS: atom_id res chain seq x y z
N ASP A 1 2.55 -8.71 12.34
CA ASP A 1 3.99 -9.03 12.43
C ASP A 1 4.29 -10.48 12.09
N LYS A 2 5.50 -10.70 11.56
CA LYS A 2 6.05 -11.86 10.83
C LYS A 2 6.01 -13.24 11.52
N GLU A 3 5.17 -13.46 12.54
CA GLU A 3 5.00 -14.75 13.20
C GLU A 3 3.55 -15.06 13.63
N GLY A 4 2.54 -14.37 13.10
CA GLY A 4 1.14 -14.68 13.43
C GLY A 4 0.75 -14.48 14.91
N ARG A 5 1.62 -13.87 15.73
CA ARG A 5 1.28 -13.51 17.11
C ARG A 5 0.39 -12.28 17.11
N SER A 6 -0.82 -12.41 17.66
CA SER A 6 -1.76 -11.30 17.85
C SER A 6 -1.13 -10.20 18.74
N CYS A 7 -1.34 -8.94 18.39
CA CYS A 7 -0.86 -7.80 19.20
C CYS A 7 -1.39 -7.88 20.63
N ARG A 8 -0.50 -7.74 21.63
CA ARG A 8 -0.84 -7.84 23.06
C ARG A 8 -1.87 -6.80 23.54
N TYR A 9 -2.00 -5.69 22.82
CA TYR A 9 -2.94 -4.61 23.15
C TYR A 9 -4.29 -4.77 22.43
N TYR A 10 -4.35 -5.55 21.35
CA TYR A 10 -5.56 -5.69 20.52
C TYR A 10 -6.70 -6.36 21.29
N HIS A 11 -6.42 -7.39 22.07
CA HIS A 11 -7.42 -8.08 22.89
C HIS A 11 -8.01 -7.21 23.99
N GLY A 12 -7.34 -6.10 24.35
CA GLY A 12 -7.77 -5.16 25.37
C GLY A 12 -8.75 -4.09 24.89
N VAL A 13 -9.01 -3.99 23.58
CA VAL A 13 -9.79 -2.89 22.96
C VAL A 13 -11.18 -2.75 23.59
N LYS A 14 -11.86 -3.86 23.88
CA LYS A 14 -13.18 -3.88 24.54
C LYS A 14 -13.23 -3.15 25.88
N LYS A 15 -12.10 -2.96 26.56
CA LYS A 15 -12.01 -2.19 27.83
C LYS A 15 -12.19 -0.68 27.64
N MET A 16 -12.05 -0.20 26.41
CA MET A 16 -12.13 1.22 26.01
C MET A 16 -13.16 1.47 24.89
N GLY A 17 -13.89 0.44 24.45
CA GLY A 17 -14.72 0.51 23.24
C GLY A 17 -16.02 1.31 23.36
N THR A 18 -16.33 1.92 24.51
CA THR A 18 -17.54 2.76 24.66
C THR A 18 -17.27 4.02 25.46
N GLN A 19 -17.94 5.10 25.06
CA GLN A 19 -17.84 6.40 25.72
C GLN A 19 -18.25 6.33 27.20
N HIS A 20 -19.27 5.52 27.52
CA HIS A 20 -19.70 5.30 28.90
C HIS A 20 -18.58 4.71 29.77
N LEU A 21 -17.82 3.73 29.28
CA LEU A 21 -16.70 3.15 30.02
C LEU A 21 -15.59 4.18 30.27
N LEU A 22 -15.28 5.00 29.27
CA LEU A 22 -14.28 6.06 29.42
C LEU A 22 -14.66 7.04 30.52
N GLN A 23 -15.91 7.50 30.53
CA GLN A 23 -16.42 8.47 31.50
C GLN A 23 -16.59 7.86 32.90
N SER A 24 -17.40 6.81 33.02
CA SER A 24 -17.83 6.27 34.32
C SER A 24 -16.77 5.43 35.03
N VAL A 25 -15.94 4.70 34.30
CA VAL A 25 -14.97 3.75 34.87
C VAL A 25 -13.56 4.34 34.89
N HIS A 26 -13.19 5.06 33.83
CA HIS A 26 -11.80 5.51 33.65
C HIS A 26 -11.57 7.00 33.94
N GLY A 27 -12.65 7.75 34.20
CA GLY A 27 -12.59 9.16 34.62
C GLY A 27 -12.36 10.17 33.49
N LEU A 28 -12.49 9.76 32.22
CA LEU A 28 -12.43 10.65 31.05
C LEU A 28 -13.77 11.33 30.84
N CYS A 29 -14.13 12.23 31.76
CA CYS A 29 -15.43 12.92 31.76
C CYS A 29 -15.47 14.14 30.81
N GLY A 30 -14.31 14.65 30.39
CA GLY A 30 -14.19 15.81 29.50
C GLY A 30 -13.88 15.44 28.04
N ALA A 31 -13.65 16.48 27.22
CA ALA A 31 -13.00 16.31 25.93
C ALA A 31 -11.60 15.72 26.15
N TRP A 32 -11.20 14.80 25.29
CA TRP A 32 -9.94 14.08 25.37
C TRP A 32 -9.23 14.14 24.01
N ASP A 33 -7.92 14.07 24.03
CA ASP A 33 -7.07 14.03 22.85
C ASP A 33 -6.42 12.64 22.64
N VAL A 34 -5.53 12.56 21.64
CA VAL A 34 -4.85 11.30 21.30
C VAL A 34 -3.92 10.87 22.44
N GLU A 35 -3.26 11.81 23.10
CA GLU A 35 -2.32 11.60 24.20
C GLU A 35 -3.01 11.00 25.42
N ASP A 36 -4.20 11.50 25.77
CA ASP A 36 -5.06 10.96 26.82
C ASP A 36 -5.45 9.51 26.53
N LEU A 37 -5.91 9.25 25.30
CA LEU A 37 -6.34 7.92 24.88
C LEU A 37 -5.18 6.92 24.87
N VAL A 38 -4.00 7.34 24.42
CA VAL A 38 -2.77 6.53 24.46
C VAL A 38 -2.34 6.25 25.88
N SER A 39 -2.41 7.24 26.78
CA SER A 39 -2.06 7.10 28.19
C SER A 39 -2.99 6.09 28.89
N LEU A 40 -4.29 6.16 28.62
CA LEU A 40 -5.25 5.18 29.10
C LEU A 40 -5.00 3.79 28.50
N GLY A 41 -4.77 3.71 27.19
CA GLY A 41 -4.46 2.45 26.50
C GLY A 41 -3.25 1.73 27.09
N ARG A 42 -2.20 2.48 27.44
CA ARG A 42 -1.02 1.94 28.14
C ARG A 42 -1.39 1.35 29.51
N ARG A 43 -2.18 2.08 30.32
CA ARG A 43 -2.64 1.63 31.65
C ARG A 43 -3.48 0.36 31.57
N LEU A 44 -4.38 0.27 30.60
CA LEU A 44 -5.33 -0.83 30.46
C LEU A 44 -4.83 -2.02 29.64
N ARG A 45 -3.64 -1.89 29.03
CA ARG A 45 -3.12 -2.79 28.00
C ARG A 45 -4.12 -2.95 26.84
N SER A 46 -4.66 -1.83 26.39
CA SER A 46 -5.60 -1.71 25.28
C SER A 46 -5.00 -0.88 24.14
N CYS A 47 -5.38 -1.18 22.90
CA CYS A 47 -4.89 -0.46 21.73
C CYS A 47 -5.71 0.80 21.49
N ALA A 48 -5.10 1.97 21.70
CA ALA A 48 -5.77 3.26 21.50
C ALA A 48 -6.29 3.46 20.07
N TYR A 49 -5.55 2.99 19.06
CA TYR A 49 -5.97 3.08 17.66
C TYR A 49 -7.29 2.36 17.37
N TYR A 50 -7.38 1.08 17.74
CA TYR A 50 -8.61 0.31 17.54
C TYR A 50 -9.75 0.77 18.47
N ALA A 51 -9.42 1.23 19.68
CA ALA A 51 -10.42 1.83 20.57
C ALA A 51 -11.01 3.12 19.99
N ALA A 52 -10.18 4.02 19.43
CA ALA A 52 -10.66 5.23 18.76
C ALA A 52 -11.60 4.91 17.60
N ARG A 53 -11.28 3.87 16.81
CA ARG A 53 -12.14 3.40 15.72
C ARG A 53 -13.51 2.91 16.21
N GLU A 54 -13.58 2.16 17.31
CA GLU A 54 -14.86 1.74 17.91
C GLU A 54 -15.65 2.95 18.46
N LEU A 55 -14.96 3.89 19.10
CA LEU A 55 -15.56 5.10 19.69
C LEU A 55 -16.11 6.07 18.63
N MET A 56 -15.53 6.07 17.42
CA MET A 56 -15.95 6.92 16.30
C MET A 56 -17.47 6.81 16.02
N GLN A 57 -18.05 5.62 16.14
CA GLN A 57 -19.48 5.39 15.87
C GLN A 57 -20.41 6.09 16.85
N GLY A 58 -19.95 6.38 18.07
CA GLY A 58 -20.72 7.05 19.11
C GLY A 58 -20.30 8.51 19.36
N ALA A 59 -19.39 9.04 18.53
CA ALA A 59 -18.86 10.38 18.69
C ALA A 59 -19.79 11.44 18.08
N SER A 60 -19.98 12.57 18.77
CA SER A 60 -20.74 13.71 18.23
C SER A 60 -19.90 14.60 17.31
N ILE A 61 -18.58 14.64 17.53
CA ILE A 61 -17.61 15.45 16.77
C ILE A 61 -16.36 14.59 16.60
N ILE A 62 -15.84 14.53 15.38
CA ILE A 62 -14.62 13.79 15.04
C ILE A 62 -13.64 14.79 14.41
N PHE A 63 -12.44 14.87 14.99
CA PHE A 63 -11.32 15.58 14.37
C PHE A 63 -10.48 14.56 13.61
N CYS A 64 -10.32 14.76 12.30
CA CYS A 64 -9.46 13.91 11.48
C CYS A 64 -8.74 14.75 10.41
N PRO A 65 -7.52 14.32 10.01
CA PRO A 65 -6.81 14.96 8.91
C PRO A 65 -7.50 14.66 7.57
N TYR A 66 -7.27 15.51 6.56
CA TYR A 66 -7.92 15.41 5.25
C TYR A 66 -7.77 14.06 4.56
N ASN A 67 -6.63 13.41 4.70
CA ASN A 67 -6.38 12.12 4.06
C ASN A 67 -7.37 11.03 4.50
N TYR A 68 -7.98 11.11 5.68
CA TYR A 68 -9.02 10.15 6.08
C TYR A 68 -10.30 10.29 5.25
N LEU A 69 -10.51 11.46 4.65
CA LEU A 69 -11.67 11.78 3.83
C LEU A 69 -11.37 11.67 2.33
N LEU A 70 -10.16 12.06 1.93
CA LEU A 70 -9.73 12.16 0.54
C LEU A 70 -9.10 10.88 0.00
N ASP A 71 -8.32 10.14 0.80
CA ASP A 71 -7.71 8.88 0.38
C ASP A 71 -8.79 7.77 0.37
N PRO A 72 -9.18 7.24 -0.80
CA PRO A 72 -10.22 6.22 -0.89
C PRO A 72 -9.86 4.94 -0.12
N MET A 73 -8.58 4.58 -0.05
CA MET A 73 -8.12 3.39 0.66
C MET A 73 -8.23 3.58 2.18
N ILE A 74 -7.84 4.75 2.71
CA ILE A 74 -7.99 5.02 4.14
C ILE A 74 -9.47 5.05 4.51
N ARG A 75 -10.29 5.74 3.71
CA ARG A 75 -11.72 5.89 3.94
C ARG A 75 -12.46 4.55 3.98
N GLU A 76 -12.15 3.66 3.03
CA GLU A 76 -12.68 2.28 3.00
C GLU A 76 -12.21 1.48 4.23
N ASN A 77 -10.91 1.52 4.56
CA ASN A 77 -10.38 0.75 5.69
C ASN A 77 -10.92 1.21 7.07
N MET A 78 -11.34 2.46 7.18
CA MET A 78 -11.89 3.07 8.39
C MET A 78 -13.42 3.04 8.45
N ASP A 79 -14.10 2.54 7.40
CA ASP A 79 -15.56 2.53 7.28
C ASP A 79 -16.18 3.93 7.46
N ILE A 80 -15.55 4.97 6.90
CA ILE A 80 -16.03 6.36 7.05
C ILE A 80 -17.14 6.65 6.04
N ASP A 81 -18.38 6.61 6.53
CA ASP A 81 -19.57 7.11 5.84
C ASP A 81 -19.88 8.54 6.28
N LEU A 82 -20.04 9.45 5.31
CA LEU A 82 -20.36 10.85 5.55
C LEU A 82 -21.85 11.16 5.32
N THR A 83 -22.65 10.15 5.00
CA THR A 83 -24.08 10.31 4.72
C THR A 83 -24.80 10.88 5.94
N GLY A 84 -25.45 12.03 5.77
CA GLY A 84 -26.18 12.72 6.85
C GLY A 84 -25.28 13.45 7.87
N GLN A 85 -23.97 13.54 7.63
CA GLN A 85 -23.03 14.26 8.49
C GLN A 85 -22.73 15.66 7.96
N ILE A 86 -22.33 16.57 8.86
CA ILE A 86 -21.85 17.90 8.51
C ILE A 86 -20.33 17.85 8.47
N LEU A 87 -19.74 18.09 7.31
CA LEU A 87 -18.29 18.19 7.14
C LEU A 87 -17.85 19.64 7.23
N VAL A 88 -16.92 19.93 8.14
CA VAL A 88 -16.27 21.23 8.28
C VAL A 88 -14.81 21.07 7.87
N LEU A 89 -14.41 21.78 6.81
CA LEU A 89 -13.03 21.84 6.37
C LEU A 89 -12.37 23.07 7.00
N ASP A 90 -11.49 22.83 7.97
CA ASP A 90 -10.65 23.87 8.54
C ASP A 90 -9.39 24.06 7.69
N GLU A 91 -8.92 25.29 7.50
CA GLU A 91 -7.74 25.62 6.68
C GLU A 91 -7.76 25.05 5.25
N ALA A 92 -8.93 25.11 4.60
CA ALA A 92 -9.22 24.51 3.29
C ALA A 92 -8.29 24.92 2.13
N HIS A 93 -7.37 25.87 2.33
CA HIS A 93 -6.35 26.20 1.34
C HIS A 93 -5.36 25.06 1.07
N ASN A 94 -5.18 24.12 2.01
CA ASN A 94 -4.28 22.96 1.86
C ASN A 94 -4.95 21.73 1.24
N ILE A 95 -6.25 21.80 0.92
CA ILE A 95 -7.01 20.62 0.49
C ILE A 95 -6.56 20.10 -0.87
N GLU A 96 -6.18 21.01 -1.78
CA GLU A 96 -5.74 20.67 -3.13
C GLU A 96 -4.45 19.86 -3.10
N ASP A 97 -3.47 20.29 -2.32
CA ASP A 97 -2.20 19.57 -2.17
C ASP A 97 -2.41 18.19 -1.55
N CYS A 98 -3.25 18.10 -0.53
CA CYS A 98 -3.58 16.81 0.08
C CYS A 98 -4.32 15.88 -0.89
N ALA A 99 -5.26 16.41 -1.68
CA ALA A 99 -5.96 15.63 -2.70
C ALA A 99 -4.98 15.13 -3.78
N ARG A 100 -4.04 15.97 -4.20
CA ARG A 100 -2.99 15.64 -5.17
C ARG A 100 -2.10 14.50 -4.67
N GLU A 101 -1.70 14.55 -3.40
CA GLU A 101 -0.92 13.49 -2.76
C GLU A 101 -1.72 12.19 -2.66
N CYS A 102 -2.99 12.24 -2.24
CA CYS A 102 -3.86 11.08 -2.11
C CYS A 102 -4.18 10.43 -3.47
N ALA A 103 -4.21 11.20 -4.55
CA ALA A 103 -4.45 10.73 -5.91
C ALA A 103 -3.17 10.31 -6.67
N SER A 104 -1.99 10.51 -6.07
CA SER A 104 -0.70 10.17 -6.67
C SER A 104 -0.13 8.87 -6.10
N PHE A 105 0.74 8.20 -6.86
CA PHE A 105 1.39 6.97 -6.42
C PHE A 105 2.79 6.84 -7.00
N THR A 106 3.76 6.40 -6.20
CA THR A 106 5.11 6.07 -6.68
C THR A 106 5.48 4.67 -6.26
N VAL A 107 6.01 3.88 -7.19
CA VAL A 107 6.54 2.54 -6.94
C VAL A 107 8.02 2.47 -7.34
N ASP A 108 8.86 1.93 -6.47
CA ASP A 108 10.24 1.63 -6.81
C ASP A 108 10.36 0.25 -7.51
N ASN A 109 11.38 0.12 -8.36
CA ASN A 109 11.61 -1.11 -9.13
C ASN A 109 11.79 -2.35 -8.25
N ASN A 110 12.35 -2.22 -7.02
CA ASN A 110 12.52 -3.37 -6.14
C ASN A 110 11.17 -3.84 -5.57
N THR A 111 10.30 -2.93 -5.14
CA THR A 111 8.94 -3.29 -4.68
C THR A 111 8.16 -4.01 -5.77
N LEU A 112 8.25 -3.55 -7.02
CA LEU A 112 7.61 -4.18 -8.16
C LEU A 112 8.19 -5.60 -8.43
N GLN A 113 9.51 -5.74 -8.40
CA GLN A 113 10.20 -7.02 -8.58
C GLN A 113 9.86 -8.01 -7.46
N MET A 114 9.87 -7.57 -6.19
CA MET A 114 9.48 -8.39 -5.04
C MET A 114 8.02 -8.83 -5.11
N SER A 115 7.12 -7.94 -5.53
CA SER A 115 5.70 -8.26 -5.74
C SER A 115 5.52 -9.33 -6.82
N LYS A 116 6.26 -9.23 -7.93
CA LYS A 116 6.27 -10.25 -8.98
C LYS A 116 6.80 -11.60 -8.46
N GLU A 117 7.92 -11.60 -7.76
CA GLU A 117 8.53 -12.82 -7.21
C GLU A 117 7.64 -13.54 -6.20
N GLU A 118 6.90 -12.77 -5.38
CA GLU A 118 5.90 -13.32 -4.48
C GLU A 118 4.77 -14.03 -5.26
N LEU A 119 4.25 -13.40 -6.31
CA LEU A 119 3.23 -14.02 -7.17
C LEU A 119 3.77 -15.26 -7.88
N ASP A 120 5.00 -15.23 -8.41
CA ASP A 120 5.67 -16.39 -9.01
C ASP A 120 5.78 -17.54 -7.99
N GLY A 121 6.05 -17.23 -6.71
CA GLY A 121 6.09 -18.20 -5.63
C GLY A 121 4.74 -18.87 -5.38
N LEU A 122 3.65 -18.09 -5.31
CA LEU A 122 2.30 -18.61 -5.10
C LEU A 122 1.81 -19.44 -6.29
N ILE A 123 2.11 -19.03 -7.52
CA ILE A 123 1.82 -19.79 -8.75
C ILE A 123 2.55 -21.13 -8.74
N LYS A 124 3.85 -21.16 -8.37
CA LYS A 124 4.61 -22.42 -8.25
C LYS A 124 4.03 -23.38 -7.22
N LEU A 125 3.38 -22.85 -6.18
CA LEU A 125 2.70 -23.64 -5.14
C LEU A 125 1.28 -24.07 -5.55
N ASN A 126 0.83 -23.77 -6.77
CA ASN A 126 -0.51 -24.04 -7.27
C ASN A 126 -1.64 -23.41 -6.41
N ILE A 127 -1.37 -22.26 -5.80
CA ILE A 127 -2.36 -21.49 -5.06
C ILE A 127 -2.95 -20.47 -6.04
N ARG A 128 -4.27 -20.50 -6.27
CA ARG A 128 -5.05 -19.51 -7.08
C ARG A 128 -4.34 -19.04 -8.36
N CYS A 129 -3.75 -19.97 -9.13
CA CYS A 129 -2.94 -19.61 -10.30
C CYS A 129 -3.68 -18.72 -11.30
N SER A 130 -4.97 -19.01 -11.52
CA SER A 130 -5.85 -18.23 -12.39
C SER A 130 -5.95 -16.75 -12.01
N ASP A 131 -5.78 -16.42 -10.74
CA ASP A 131 -5.88 -15.05 -10.22
C ASP A 131 -4.51 -14.39 -10.05
N HIS A 132 -3.47 -15.16 -9.74
CA HIS A 132 -2.12 -14.62 -9.65
C HIS A 132 -1.47 -14.38 -11.02
N GLU A 133 -1.79 -15.17 -12.04
CA GLU A 133 -1.19 -15.04 -13.38
C GLU A 133 -1.45 -13.67 -14.03
N PRO A 134 -2.69 -13.14 -14.04
CA PRO A 134 -2.96 -11.81 -14.59
C PRO A 134 -2.25 -10.69 -13.82
N LEU A 135 -2.20 -10.79 -12.49
CA LEU A 135 -1.51 -9.80 -11.63
C LEU A 135 0.02 -9.84 -11.85
N ARG A 136 0.58 -11.04 -12.01
CA ARG A 136 2.00 -11.23 -12.33
C ARG A 136 2.31 -10.66 -13.71
N ALA A 137 1.44 -10.90 -14.70
CA ALA A 137 1.59 -10.33 -16.04
C ALA A 137 1.58 -8.79 -16.00
N PHE A 138 0.71 -8.19 -15.19
CA PHE A 138 0.70 -6.75 -14.94
C PHE A 138 2.02 -6.24 -14.34
N CYS A 139 2.61 -6.95 -13.35
CA CYS A 139 3.94 -6.59 -12.84
C CYS A 139 5.02 -6.69 -13.92
N CYS A 140 5.02 -7.76 -14.72
CA CYS A 140 5.97 -7.94 -15.83
C CYS A 140 5.84 -6.80 -16.86
N MET A 141 4.62 -6.36 -17.16
CA MET A 141 4.38 -5.22 -18.05
C MET A 141 5.03 -3.95 -17.51
N LEU A 142 4.81 -3.61 -16.23
CA LEU A 142 5.41 -2.42 -15.62
C LEU A 142 6.95 -2.51 -15.58
N LEU A 143 7.50 -3.70 -15.29
CA LEU A 143 8.95 -3.92 -15.35
C LEU A 143 9.51 -3.74 -16.76
N ASN A 144 8.81 -4.27 -17.77
CA ASN A 144 9.20 -4.08 -19.17
C ASN A 144 9.14 -2.61 -19.58
N LEU A 145 8.09 -1.89 -19.17
CA LEU A 145 7.98 -0.44 -19.39
C LEU A 145 9.18 0.31 -18.79
N ILE A 146 9.57 -0.01 -17.56
CA ILE A 146 10.74 0.58 -16.91
C ILE A 146 12.00 0.29 -17.73
N CYS A 147 12.24 -0.98 -18.07
CA CYS A 147 13.42 -1.42 -18.81
C CYS A 147 13.53 -0.77 -20.20
N GLU A 148 12.46 -0.80 -21.00
CA GLU A 148 12.46 -0.25 -22.37
C GLU A 148 12.61 1.28 -22.37
N SER A 149 12.15 1.93 -21.31
CA SER A 149 12.18 3.40 -21.19
C SER A 149 13.51 3.94 -20.68
N GLN A 150 14.45 3.09 -20.23
CA GLN A 150 15.76 3.54 -19.74
C GLN A 150 16.53 4.32 -20.81
N ALA A 151 16.46 3.89 -22.07
CA ALA A 151 17.11 4.58 -23.19
C ALA A 151 16.50 5.96 -23.51
N LEU A 152 15.30 6.25 -22.98
CA LEU A 152 14.57 7.49 -23.21
C LEU A 152 14.76 8.51 -22.06
N LEU A 153 15.57 8.18 -21.06
CA LEU A 153 15.81 9.05 -19.92
C LEU A 153 16.61 10.29 -20.34
N SER A 154 16.16 11.45 -19.88
CA SER A 154 16.84 12.74 -20.06
C SER A 154 17.41 13.22 -18.74
N GLU A 155 18.64 13.71 -18.72
CA GLU A 155 19.22 14.34 -17.52
C GLU A 155 18.43 15.61 -17.16
N ARG A 156 18.04 15.72 -15.89
CA ARG A 156 17.24 16.86 -15.39
C ARG A 156 17.87 17.55 -14.18
N GLY A 157 18.93 16.99 -13.61
CA GLY A 157 19.62 17.55 -12.45
C GLY A 157 20.87 16.76 -12.07
N TYR A 158 21.45 17.09 -10.91
CA TYR A 158 22.58 16.35 -10.38
C TYR A 158 22.16 14.90 -10.09
N GLU A 159 22.73 13.96 -10.84
CA GLU A 159 22.53 12.52 -10.65
C GLU A 159 21.05 12.09 -10.68
N SER A 160 20.26 12.82 -11.47
CA SER A 160 18.84 12.53 -11.70
C SER A 160 18.51 12.64 -13.17
N SER A 161 17.88 11.59 -13.69
CA SER A 161 17.34 11.55 -15.03
C SER A 161 15.88 11.12 -14.97
N CYS A 162 15.07 11.63 -15.91
CA CYS A 162 13.69 11.20 -16.01
C CYS A 162 13.16 11.18 -17.44
N LYS A 163 12.15 10.34 -17.63
CA LYS A 163 11.26 10.35 -18.79
C LYS A 163 9.86 10.58 -18.25
N VAL A 164 9.19 11.61 -18.77
CA VAL A 164 7.82 11.96 -18.42
C VAL A 164 6.90 11.64 -19.59
N TRP A 165 5.75 11.07 -19.29
CA TRP A 165 4.64 10.82 -20.20
C TRP A 165 3.42 11.66 -19.81
N SER A 166 2.68 12.16 -20.79
CA SER A 166 1.31 12.64 -20.56
C SER A 166 0.38 11.48 -20.18
N GLY A 167 -0.80 11.81 -19.67
CA GLY A 167 -1.86 10.84 -19.44
C GLY A 167 -2.27 10.09 -20.71
N THR A 168 -2.40 10.80 -21.82
CA THR A 168 -2.73 10.18 -23.11
C THR A 168 -1.62 9.25 -23.61
N GLU A 169 -0.35 9.63 -23.48
CA GLU A 169 0.78 8.79 -23.86
C GLU A 169 0.84 7.50 -23.03
N ILE A 170 0.66 7.59 -21.70
CA ILE A 170 0.68 6.38 -20.86
C ILE A 170 -0.52 5.47 -21.14
N LEU A 171 -1.69 6.03 -21.44
CA LEU A 171 -2.86 5.24 -21.83
C LEU A 171 -2.63 4.50 -23.15
N GLN A 172 -1.94 5.11 -24.12
CA GLN A 172 -1.56 4.42 -25.36
C GLN A 172 -0.59 3.26 -25.09
N ILE A 173 0.38 3.46 -24.20
CA ILE A 173 1.31 2.41 -23.76
C ILE A 173 0.53 1.26 -23.11
N PHE A 174 -0.35 1.56 -22.15
CA PHE A 174 -1.21 0.56 -21.49
C PHE A 174 -2.11 -0.17 -22.46
N HIS A 175 -2.73 0.52 -23.42
CA HIS A 175 -3.50 -0.10 -24.48
C HIS A 175 -2.64 -1.04 -25.34
N GLY A 176 -1.40 -0.66 -25.66
CA GLY A 176 -0.43 -1.51 -26.37
C GLY A 176 -0.09 -2.80 -25.63
N PHE A 177 -0.13 -2.77 -24.29
CA PHE A 177 0.03 -3.94 -23.43
C PHE A 177 -1.29 -4.67 -23.10
N GLY A 178 -2.41 -4.25 -23.68
CA GLY A 178 -3.72 -4.87 -23.45
C GLY A 178 -4.40 -4.45 -22.14
N ILE A 179 -3.93 -3.40 -21.47
CA ILE A 179 -4.59 -2.79 -20.31
C ILE A 179 -5.55 -1.71 -20.82
N ILE A 180 -6.82 -2.09 -20.89
CA ILE A 180 -7.96 -1.28 -21.30
C ILE A 180 -9.03 -1.36 -20.20
N PRO A 181 -10.05 -0.49 -20.18
CA PRO A 181 -11.05 -0.47 -19.10
C PRO A 181 -11.66 -1.85 -18.77
N ASP A 182 -11.97 -2.65 -19.79
CA ASP A 182 -12.54 -3.99 -19.62
C ASP A 182 -11.55 -4.98 -18.97
N THR A 183 -10.31 -5.02 -19.44
CA THR A 183 -9.27 -5.91 -18.87
C THR A 183 -8.87 -5.46 -17.47
N PHE A 184 -8.86 -4.14 -17.22
CA PHE A 184 -8.63 -3.58 -15.90
C PHE A 184 -9.72 -3.99 -14.90
N SER A 185 -11.00 -4.03 -15.31
CA SER A 185 -12.07 -4.54 -14.45
C SER A 185 -11.85 -6.00 -14.05
N ASN A 186 -11.27 -6.83 -14.94
CA ASN A 186 -10.93 -8.21 -14.60
C ASN A 186 -9.73 -8.29 -13.67
N LEU A 187 -8.70 -7.45 -13.85
CA LEU A 187 -7.58 -7.35 -12.92
C LEU A 187 -8.03 -6.99 -11.50
N LYS A 188 -9.00 -6.07 -11.35
CA LYS A 188 -9.60 -5.75 -10.05
C LYS A 188 -10.23 -6.98 -9.38
N LYS A 189 -10.96 -7.81 -10.13
CA LYS A 189 -11.55 -9.06 -9.62
C LYS A 189 -10.50 -10.05 -9.15
N HIS A 190 -9.42 -10.23 -9.92
CA HIS A 190 -8.31 -11.08 -9.53
C HIS A 190 -7.62 -10.57 -8.25
N LEU A 191 -7.43 -9.26 -8.11
CA LEU A 191 -6.88 -8.67 -6.88
C LEU A 191 -7.77 -8.95 -5.66
N THR A 192 -9.09 -8.80 -5.80
CA THR A 192 -10.03 -9.14 -4.73
C THR A 192 -9.90 -10.61 -4.35
N ALA A 193 -9.89 -11.52 -5.34
CA ALA A 193 -9.78 -12.96 -5.11
C ALA A 193 -8.48 -13.34 -4.37
N VAL A 194 -7.32 -12.77 -4.72
CA VAL A 194 -6.04 -13.12 -4.04
C VAL A 194 -5.91 -12.54 -2.63
N LEU A 195 -6.77 -11.59 -2.26
CA LEU A 195 -6.83 -11.01 -0.91
C LEU A 195 -7.81 -11.75 0.02
N GLU A 196 -8.68 -12.61 -0.51
CA GLU A 196 -9.61 -13.40 0.28
C GLU A 196 -8.87 -14.44 1.13
N LYS A 197 -8.97 -14.32 2.46
CA LYS A 197 -8.24 -15.20 3.40
C LYS A 197 -8.90 -16.56 3.60
N GLU A 198 -10.17 -16.67 3.25
CA GLU A 198 -11.00 -17.85 3.48
C GLU A 198 -11.67 -18.28 2.19
N GLU A 199 -11.75 -19.58 1.96
CA GLU A 199 -12.41 -20.16 0.80
C GLU A 199 -13.28 -21.34 1.23
N ARG A 200 -14.43 -21.52 0.55
CA ARG A 200 -15.37 -22.59 0.86
C ARG A 200 -14.78 -23.94 0.46
N ALA A 201 -14.51 -24.79 1.45
CA ALA A 201 -13.98 -26.13 1.26
C ALA A 201 -15.07 -27.23 1.19
N GLY A 202 -16.35 -26.85 1.20
CA GLY A 202 -17.50 -27.75 1.12
C GLY A 202 -18.44 -27.63 2.32
N VAL A 203 -19.39 -28.56 2.43
CA VAL A 203 -20.35 -28.65 3.54
C VAL A 203 -20.16 -30.00 4.25
N VAL A 204 -19.89 -29.96 5.56
CA VAL A 204 -19.82 -31.16 6.41
C VAL A 204 -20.84 -30.98 7.53
N ASP A 205 -21.76 -31.94 7.71
CA ASP A 205 -22.87 -31.88 8.68
C ASP A 205 -23.71 -30.58 8.62
N GLY A 206 -23.99 -30.10 7.40
CA GLY A 206 -24.81 -28.90 7.19
C GLY A 206 -24.14 -27.58 7.58
N LYS A 207 -22.87 -27.59 7.98
CA LYS A 207 -22.05 -26.39 8.21
C LYS A 207 -21.04 -26.21 7.07
N GLU A 208 -20.99 -25.01 6.52
CA GLU A 208 -19.97 -24.63 5.53
C GLU A 208 -18.58 -24.69 6.20
N LEU A 209 -17.69 -25.48 5.62
CA LEU A 209 -16.31 -25.57 6.06
C LEU A 209 -15.49 -24.51 5.34
N MET A 210 -14.92 -23.56 6.07
CA MET A 210 -14.02 -22.53 5.53
C MET A 210 -12.57 -22.99 5.69
N LYS A 211 -11.77 -22.88 4.64
CA LYS A 211 -10.32 -23.15 4.68
C LYS A 211 -9.57 -21.83 4.55
N THR A 212 -8.57 -21.62 5.41
CA THR A 212 -7.66 -20.50 5.26
C THR A 212 -6.70 -20.73 4.10
N VAL A 213 -6.60 -19.75 3.21
CA VAL A 213 -5.76 -19.80 2.01
C VAL A 213 -4.67 -18.73 2.14
N PRO A 214 -3.40 -19.05 1.80
CA PRO A 214 -2.35 -18.07 1.77
C PRO A 214 -2.68 -16.92 0.81
N THR A 215 -2.58 -15.69 1.29
CA THR A 215 -2.75 -14.46 0.49
C THR A 215 -1.41 -13.80 0.23
N ILE A 216 -1.38 -12.87 -0.72
CA ILE A 216 -0.23 -11.97 -0.91
C ILE A 216 0.09 -11.17 0.38
N SER A 217 1.34 -10.76 0.52
CA SER A 217 1.82 -9.92 1.60
C SER A 217 1.13 -8.57 1.63
N SER A 218 1.16 -7.91 2.80
CA SER A 218 0.61 -6.56 2.93
C SER A 218 1.30 -5.55 2.03
N ALA A 219 2.60 -5.72 1.76
CA ALA A 219 3.35 -4.83 0.88
C ALA A 219 2.86 -4.92 -0.57
N THR A 220 2.75 -6.15 -1.09
CA THR A 220 2.23 -6.43 -2.43
C THR A 220 0.77 -6.01 -2.57
N ALA A 221 -0.05 -6.25 -1.55
CA ALA A 221 -1.43 -5.78 -1.50
C ALA A 221 -1.53 -4.25 -1.58
N THR A 222 -0.70 -3.52 -0.81
CA THR A 222 -0.67 -2.06 -0.86
C THR A 222 -0.22 -1.57 -2.23
N PHE A 223 0.84 -2.15 -2.81
CA PHE A 223 1.28 -1.83 -4.17
C PHE A 223 0.13 -1.93 -5.18
N PHE A 224 -0.57 -3.07 -5.22
CA PHE A 224 -1.66 -3.28 -6.17
C PHE A 224 -2.85 -2.35 -5.91
N LYS A 225 -3.24 -2.15 -4.65
CA LYS A 225 -4.35 -1.25 -4.31
C LYS A 225 -4.04 0.19 -4.73
N SER A 226 -2.83 0.68 -4.47
CA SER A 226 -2.44 2.05 -4.80
C SER A 226 -2.30 2.28 -6.31
N ILE A 227 -1.69 1.35 -7.06
CA ILE A 227 -1.63 1.49 -8.52
C ILE A 227 -3.02 1.36 -9.15
N PHE A 228 -3.88 0.47 -8.65
CA PHE A 228 -5.25 0.33 -9.18
C PHE A 228 -6.12 1.54 -8.84
N MET A 229 -5.90 2.22 -7.72
CA MET A 229 -6.56 3.50 -7.42
C MET A 229 -6.22 4.54 -8.49
N VAL A 230 -4.94 4.70 -8.84
CA VAL A 230 -4.53 5.66 -9.88
C VAL A 230 -5.07 5.27 -11.25
N LEU A 231 -5.03 3.98 -11.60
CA LEU A 231 -5.63 3.50 -12.85
C LEU A 231 -7.15 3.73 -12.89
N ASP A 232 -7.85 3.60 -11.76
CA ASP A 232 -9.29 3.89 -11.69
C ASP A 232 -9.58 5.36 -12.03
N PHE A 233 -8.77 6.30 -11.52
CA PHE A 233 -8.88 7.72 -11.91
C PHE A 233 -8.56 7.94 -13.39
N LEU A 234 -7.50 7.31 -13.91
CA LEU A 234 -7.10 7.42 -15.31
C LEU A 234 -8.17 6.88 -16.29
N PHE A 235 -8.88 5.80 -15.93
CA PHE A 235 -9.92 5.19 -16.77
C PHE A 235 -11.32 5.77 -16.53
N ARG A 236 -11.51 6.62 -15.52
CA ARG A 236 -12.81 7.19 -15.15
C ARG A 236 -13.41 8.04 -16.27
N ASP A 237 -14.73 7.96 -16.42
CA ASP A 237 -15.52 8.71 -17.40
C ASP A 237 -14.94 8.69 -18.82
N ASN A 238 -14.62 7.49 -19.33
CA ASN A 238 -13.97 7.29 -20.63
C ASN A 238 -12.62 8.01 -20.75
N CYS A 239 -11.78 7.89 -19.72
CA CYS A 239 -10.46 8.50 -19.65
C CYS A 239 -10.43 10.03 -19.71
N ARG A 240 -11.52 10.69 -19.28
CA ARG A 240 -11.65 12.16 -19.34
C ARG A 240 -10.55 12.88 -18.57
N PHE A 241 -10.11 12.30 -17.45
CA PHE A 241 -9.15 12.91 -16.51
C PHE A 241 -7.71 12.46 -16.77
N ALA A 242 -7.44 11.78 -17.90
CA ALA A 242 -6.10 11.27 -18.18
C ALA A 242 -5.05 12.40 -18.17
N GLU A 243 -5.36 13.52 -18.82
CA GLU A 243 -4.43 14.65 -18.93
C GLU A 243 -4.13 15.36 -17.60
N ASP A 244 -4.92 15.11 -16.56
CA ASP A 244 -4.65 15.58 -15.21
C ASP A 244 -3.48 14.81 -14.56
N TYR A 245 -2.99 13.73 -15.18
CA TYR A 245 -1.85 12.96 -14.72
C TYR A 245 -0.58 13.20 -15.55
N ARG A 246 0.57 13.13 -14.87
CA ARG A 246 1.89 12.92 -15.48
C ARG A 246 2.52 11.68 -14.89
N VAL A 247 2.98 10.79 -15.76
CA VAL A 247 3.70 9.58 -15.34
C VAL A 247 5.17 9.81 -15.60
N ALA A 248 6.02 9.53 -14.62
CA ALA A 248 7.45 9.76 -14.71
C ALA A 248 8.23 8.52 -14.29
N LEU A 249 9.10 8.05 -15.18
CA LEU A 249 10.20 7.18 -14.80
C LEU A 249 11.34 8.07 -14.33
N GLN A 250 11.72 7.94 -13.07
CA GLN A 250 12.79 8.70 -12.45
C GLN A 250 13.90 7.74 -12.04
N GLN A 251 15.13 8.10 -12.42
CA GLN A 251 16.33 7.42 -11.98
C GLN A 251 17.14 8.38 -11.10
N SER A 252 17.50 7.92 -9.91
CA SER A 252 18.29 8.65 -8.93
C SER A 252 19.25 7.71 -8.21
N TYR A 253 20.05 8.23 -7.27
CA TYR A 253 20.98 7.43 -6.47
C TYR A 253 20.69 7.56 -4.99
N ALA A 254 20.67 6.42 -4.30
CA ALA A 254 20.55 6.35 -2.85
C ALA A 254 21.77 5.68 -2.22
N TRP A 255 22.14 6.13 -1.02
CA TRP A 255 23.21 5.52 -0.24
C TRP A 255 22.66 4.41 0.64
N VAL A 256 23.03 3.16 0.33
CA VAL A 256 22.55 1.97 1.04
C VAL A 256 23.71 1.31 1.77
N ASN A 257 23.47 0.87 3.01
CA ASN A 257 24.45 0.08 3.75
C ASN A 257 24.38 -1.37 3.27
N ARG A 258 25.41 -1.83 2.55
CA ARG A 258 25.54 -3.23 2.14
C ARG A 258 26.64 -3.92 2.94
N VAL A 259 26.36 -5.15 3.33
CA VAL A 259 27.39 -6.06 3.82
C VAL A 259 28.12 -6.61 2.60
N PRO A 260 29.45 -6.46 2.49
CA PRO A 260 30.20 -7.03 1.37
C PRO A 260 29.95 -8.54 1.25
N PRO A 261 29.85 -9.09 0.02
CA PRO A 261 29.78 -10.53 -0.18
C PRO A 261 31.03 -11.20 0.38
N ASP A 262 30.89 -12.45 0.83
CA ASP A 262 32.03 -13.22 1.31
C ASP A 262 33.00 -13.45 0.15
N VAL A 263 34.23 -12.99 0.29
CA VAL A 263 35.28 -13.18 -0.71
C VAL A 263 35.96 -14.52 -0.42
N PRO A 264 36.04 -15.45 -1.39
CA PRO A 264 36.77 -16.70 -1.19
C PRO A 264 38.27 -16.41 -1.02
N ASP A 265 38.94 -17.20 -0.19
CA ASP A 265 40.40 -17.13 -0.04
C ASP A 265 41.12 -17.63 -1.30
N ALA A 266 42.46 -17.53 -1.32
CA ALA A 266 43.28 -17.96 -2.45
C ALA A 266 43.11 -19.44 -2.82
N ASN A 267 42.50 -20.25 -1.94
CA ASN A 267 42.23 -21.67 -2.13
C ASN A 267 40.75 -21.96 -2.40
N GLY A 268 39.90 -20.94 -2.57
CA GLY A 268 38.47 -21.08 -2.86
C GLY A 268 37.57 -21.33 -1.64
N PHE A 269 38.09 -21.22 -0.41
CA PHE A 269 37.31 -21.39 0.80
C PHE A 269 36.70 -20.06 1.27
N PHE A 270 35.41 -20.11 1.63
CA PHE A 270 34.71 -18.97 2.22
C PHE A 270 34.93 -18.94 3.73
N VAL A 271 35.80 -18.05 4.21
CA VAL A 271 35.94 -17.77 5.64
C VAL A 271 34.81 -16.82 6.04
N ARG A 272 33.78 -17.32 6.74
CA ARG A 272 32.70 -16.47 7.27
C ARG A 272 33.17 -15.76 8.54
N PRO A 273 33.34 -14.42 8.55
CA PRO A 273 33.63 -13.71 9.78
C PRO A 273 32.41 -13.75 10.71
N HIS A 274 32.64 -13.75 12.03
CA HIS A 274 31.59 -13.69 13.04
C HIS A 274 30.65 -12.48 12.77
N PRO A 275 29.31 -12.62 12.85
CA PRO A 275 28.35 -11.58 12.45
C PRO A 275 28.55 -10.21 13.13
N THR A 276 29.18 -10.17 14.30
CA THR A 276 29.50 -8.96 15.06
C THR A 276 30.67 -8.13 14.48
N HIS A 277 31.43 -8.66 13.53
CA HIS A 277 32.62 -8.00 12.93
C HIS A 277 32.41 -7.50 11.49
N ARG A 278 31.22 -7.69 10.89
CA ARG A 278 30.94 -7.23 9.53
C ARG A 278 30.65 -5.73 9.54
N LYS A 279 31.63 -4.91 9.14
CA LYS A 279 31.42 -3.48 8.87
C LYS A 279 30.57 -3.33 7.61
N SER A 280 29.41 -2.70 7.75
CA SER A 280 28.58 -2.32 6.61
C SER A 280 29.30 -1.25 5.78
N ALA A 281 29.46 -1.47 4.48
CA ALA A 281 29.96 -0.46 3.57
C ALA A 281 28.79 0.35 3.02
N ARG A 282 28.95 1.68 2.96
CA ARG A 282 27.96 2.57 2.37
C ARG A 282 28.17 2.59 0.85
N VAL A 283 27.26 1.97 0.11
CA VAL A 283 27.34 1.81 -1.34
C VAL A 283 26.27 2.67 -1.99
N LYS A 284 26.70 3.49 -2.95
CA LYS A 284 25.78 4.25 -3.80
C LYS A 284 25.10 3.28 -4.76
N THR A 285 23.78 3.23 -4.69
CA THR A 285 22.96 2.31 -5.48
C THR A 285 21.99 3.14 -6.31
N GLU A 286 21.87 2.79 -7.59
CA GLU A 286 20.85 3.38 -8.45
C GLU A 286 19.45 2.93 -8.02
N VAL A 287 18.52 3.86 -8.02
CA VAL A 287 17.11 3.65 -7.69
C VAL A 287 16.27 4.16 -8.84
N GLN A 288 15.39 3.29 -9.33
CA GLN A 288 14.42 3.61 -10.37
C GLN A 288 13.03 3.60 -9.75
N MET A 289 12.28 4.67 -10.01
CA MET A 289 10.93 4.87 -9.51
C MET A 289 10.00 5.21 -10.66
N LEU A 290 8.84 4.55 -10.70
CA LEU A 290 7.74 4.89 -11.58
C LEU A 290 6.71 5.65 -10.76
N SER A 291 6.55 6.94 -11.05
CA SER A 291 5.66 7.85 -10.35
C SER A 291 4.47 8.22 -11.23
N PHE A 292 3.27 8.15 -10.68
CA PHE A 292 2.03 8.63 -11.25
C PHE A 292 1.60 9.86 -10.45
N TRP A 293 1.83 11.03 -11.01
CA TRP A 293 1.51 12.30 -10.36
C TRP A 293 0.20 12.84 -10.89
N CYS A 294 -0.78 12.97 -10.00
CA CYS A 294 -1.94 13.81 -10.26
C CYS A 294 -1.47 15.27 -10.21
N LEU A 295 -1.87 16.09 -11.18
CA LEU A 295 -1.60 17.53 -11.20
C LEU A 295 -2.85 18.32 -10.82
N ASN A 296 -4.02 17.78 -11.13
CA ASN A 296 -5.32 18.40 -10.93
C ASN A 296 -6.28 17.35 -10.30
N PRO A 297 -6.32 17.27 -8.96
CA PRO A 297 -7.06 16.25 -8.21
C PRO A 297 -8.56 16.50 -8.08
#